data_AF-A0A962MJ80-F1
#
_entry.id   AF-A0A962MJ80-F1
#
_cell.length_a   1.000
_cell.length_b   1.000
_cell.length_c   1.000
_cell.angle_alpha   90.00
_cell.angle_beta   90.00
_cell.angle_gamma   90.00
#
_symmetry.space_group_name_H-M   'P 1'
#
loop_
_entity.id
_entity.type
_entity.pdbx_description
1 polymer ?
#
loop_
_entity_poly.entity_id
_entity_poly.type
_entity_poly.pdbx_seq_one_letter_code
_entity_poly.pdbx_strand_id
1 'polypeptide(L)'
;CLDHTLIVFTSDHGDYLGDHWLGEKELFHDASVRLPMIIVDPTAAADATRGTVSDALVESIDLLPTFLDLLGGSIPEHILEGRSLRPLLHGETVSHWREAVFTEVDYAARPARRLLQLGPQQARGTMVCNKDWKYIEYPPFRPQLFNLRDDPAELIDLGADPAYAAVRADLREHLYDWAMSRKMRLGIDDALVEARTGNAHKRGIIFGAW
;
A
#
# COMPACT_ATOMS: atom_id res chain seq x y z
N CYS A 1 -5.77 -33.51 0.43
CA CYS A 1 -4.52 -32.72 0.56
C CYS A 1 -4.79 -31.27 0.15
N LEU A 2 -5.42 -31.03 -1.00
CA LEU A 2 -5.88 -29.69 -1.40
C LEU A 2 -6.98 -29.12 -0.48
N ASP A 3 -7.86 -29.96 0.07
CA ASP A 3 -8.99 -29.55 0.95
C ASP A 3 -8.57 -28.96 2.31
N HIS A 4 -7.27 -28.94 2.61
CA HIS A 4 -6.69 -28.38 3.84
C HIS A 4 -5.50 -27.46 3.56
N THR A 5 -5.36 -27.01 2.31
CA THR A 5 -4.23 -26.17 1.89
C THR A 5 -4.74 -24.84 1.34
N LEU A 6 -4.43 -23.74 2.02
CA LEU A 6 -4.54 -22.39 1.45
C LEU A 6 -3.49 -22.26 0.34
N ILE A 7 -3.91 -21.91 -0.87
CA ILE A 7 -3.00 -21.67 -2.00
C ILE A 7 -3.02 -20.19 -2.35
N VAL A 8 -1.86 -19.56 -2.37
CA VAL A 8 -1.67 -18.20 -2.88
C VAL A 8 -0.71 -18.24 -4.04
N PHE A 9 -1.12 -17.67 -5.16
CA PHE A 9 -0.28 -17.44 -6.32
C PHE A 9 -0.18 -15.92 -6.53
N THR A 10 1.06 -15.40 -6.55
CA THR A 10 1.35 -13.98 -6.75
C THR A 10 2.72 -13.79 -7.39
N SER A 11 3.03 -12.56 -7.81
CA SER A 11 4.38 -12.10 -8.13
C SER A 11 4.91 -11.17 -7.03
N ASP A 12 6.20 -10.82 -7.10
CA ASP A 12 6.82 -9.72 -6.33
C ASP A 12 6.80 -8.39 -7.10
N HIS A 13 6.97 -8.46 -8.41
CA HIS A 13 6.83 -7.35 -9.38
C HIS A 13 6.48 -7.90 -10.78
N GLY A 14 6.20 -7.01 -11.73
CA GLY A 14 6.05 -7.33 -13.16
C GLY A 14 7.36 -7.13 -13.95
N ASP A 15 7.25 -6.89 -15.25
CA ASP A 15 8.37 -6.55 -16.15
C ASP A 15 7.82 -5.71 -17.30
N TYR A 16 8.50 -4.62 -17.65
CA TYR A 16 8.11 -3.76 -18.75
C TYR A 16 8.24 -4.44 -20.10
N LEU A 17 9.23 -5.31 -20.31
CA LEU A 17 9.46 -6.00 -21.59
C LEU A 17 9.45 -5.10 -22.85
N GLY A 18 9.80 -3.82 -22.70
CA GLY A 18 9.78 -2.81 -23.77
C GLY A 18 8.63 -1.79 -23.66
N ASP A 19 7.60 -2.07 -22.87
CA ASP A 19 6.50 -1.14 -22.59
C ASP A 19 7.05 0.14 -21.94
N HIS A 20 6.41 1.27 -22.23
CA HIS A 20 6.85 2.60 -21.80
C HIS A 20 8.30 2.95 -22.18
N TRP A 21 8.88 2.26 -23.17
CA TRP A 21 10.29 2.38 -23.57
C TRP A 21 11.28 1.94 -22.49
N LEU A 22 10.83 1.08 -21.58
CA LEU A 22 11.61 0.60 -20.44
C LEU A 22 11.80 -0.91 -20.54
N GLY A 23 12.88 -1.38 -19.92
CA GLY A 23 13.07 -2.79 -19.59
C GLY A 23 13.13 -2.95 -18.07
N GLU A 24 13.24 -4.19 -17.60
CA GLU A 24 13.18 -4.53 -16.18
C GLU A 24 11.86 -4.04 -15.55
N LYS A 25 11.87 -3.62 -14.28
CA LYS A 25 10.66 -3.35 -13.48
C LYS A 25 10.76 -2.11 -12.61
N GLU A 26 11.80 -1.32 -12.79
CA GLU A 26 11.98 -0.12 -11.99
C GLU A 26 10.91 0.91 -12.41
N LEU A 27 10.30 1.66 -11.47
CA LEU A 27 9.18 2.63 -11.63
C LEU A 27 7.76 2.03 -11.45
N PHE A 28 6.71 2.83 -11.72
CA PHE A 28 5.38 2.65 -11.11
C PHE A 28 4.20 2.37 -12.07
N HIS A 29 4.43 2.15 -13.36
CA HIS A 29 3.34 1.75 -14.25
C HIS A 29 2.85 0.33 -13.89
N ASP A 30 1.59 0.03 -14.22
CA ASP A 30 0.91 -1.23 -13.89
C ASP A 30 1.68 -2.45 -14.38
N ALA A 31 2.40 -2.34 -15.51
CA ALA A 31 3.29 -3.37 -16.02
C ALA A 31 4.35 -3.86 -15.01
N SER A 32 4.71 -3.03 -14.02
CA SER A 32 5.60 -3.39 -12.91
C SER A 32 4.87 -3.59 -11.58
N VAL A 33 3.99 -2.67 -11.19
CA VAL A 33 3.49 -2.63 -9.80
C VAL A 33 2.15 -3.34 -9.58
N ARG A 34 1.39 -3.63 -10.65
CA ARG A 34 0.11 -4.34 -10.53
C ARG A 34 0.32 -5.83 -10.75
N LEU A 35 0.20 -6.59 -9.66
CA LEU A 35 0.57 -8.00 -9.63
C LEU A 35 -0.66 -8.90 -9.80
N PRO A 36 -0.51 -10.07 -10.44
CA PRO A 36 -1.52 -11.10 -10.33
C PRO A 36 -1.59 -11.59 -8.88
N MET A 37 -2.79 -11.75 -8.34
CA MET A 37 -3.00 -12.39 -7.04
C MET A 37 -4.21 -13.30 -7.12
N ILE A 38 -3.99 -14.60 -6.88
CA ILE A 38 -5.03 -15.63 -6.82
C ILE A 38 -4.91 -16.31 -5.47
N ILE A 39 -6.01 -16.33 -4.72
CA ILE A 39 -6.09 -16.98 -3.41
C ILE A 39 -7.19 -18.03 -3.46
N VAL A 40 -6.83 -19.27 -3.12
CA VAL A 40 -7.77 -20.39 -2.98
C VAL A 40 -7.81 -20.79 -1.52
N ASP A 41 -8.83 -20.29 -0.82
CA ASP A 41 -9.19 -20.74 0.52
C ASP A 41 -10.00 -22.06 0.42
N PRO A 42 -9.51 -23.18 0.97
CA PRO A 42 -10.17 -24.47 0.86
C PRO A 42 -11.40 -24.60 1.78
N THR A 43 -11.61 -23.66 2.70
CA THR A 43 -12.72 -23.72 3.66
C THR A 43 -14.06 -23.42 3.00
N ALA A 44 -15.13 -23.99 3.56
CA ALA A 44 -16.49 -23.76 3.09
C ALA A 44 -16.93 -22.28 3.22
N ALA A 45 -16.28 -21.50 4.09
CA ALA A 45 -16.54 -20.08 4.26
C ALA A 45 -16.25 -19.26 2.98
N ALA A 46 -15.36 -19.75 2.12
CA ALA A 46 -15.03 -19.12 0.85
C ALA A 46 -15.84 -19.66 -0.34
N ASP A 47 -16.79 -20.59 -0.15
CA ASP A 47 -17.52 -21.22 -1.26
C ASP A 47 -18.31 -20.20 -2.10
N ALA A 48 -18.85 -19.16 -1.46
CA ALA A 48 -19.64 -18.12 -2.12
C ALA A 48 -18.83 -17.23 -3.08
N THR A 49 -17.51 -17.18 -2.95
CA THR A 49 -16.62 -16.31 -3.75
C THR A 49 -15.74 -17.09 -4.72
N ARG A 50 -15.89 -18.42 -4.81
CA ARG A 50 -15.11 -19.22 -5.76
C ARG A 50 -15.38 -18.78 -7.20
N GLY A 51 -14.31 -18.51 -7.94
CA GLY A 51 -14.38 -18.10 -9.34
C GLY A 51 -14.82 -16.65 -9.56
N THR A 52 -14.92 -15.83 -8.51
CA THR A 52 -15.18 -14.39 -8.64
C THR A 52 -13.89 -13.60 -8.87
N VAL A 53 -14.06 -12.34 -9.29
CA VAL A 53 -12.99 -11.34 -9.39
C VAL A 53 -13.32 -10.22 -8.42
N SER A 54 -12.32 -9.75 -7.68
CA SER A 54 -12.44 -8.60 -6.78
C SER A 54 -11.64 -7.43 -7.31
N ASP A 55 -12.31 -6.30 -7.54
CA ASP A 55 -11.68 -5.02 -7.91
C ASP A 55 -11.40 -4.14 -6.67
N ALA A 56 -11.26 -4.76 -5.51
CA ALA A 56 -10.82 -4.07 -4.30
C ALA A 56 -9.33 -3.70 -4.42
N LEU A 57 -8.97 -2.54 -3.89
CA LEU A 57 -7.58 -2.11 -3.83
C LEU A 57 -6.81 -2.96 -2.81
N VAL A 58 -5.87 -3.78 -3.27
CA VAL A 58 -5.10 -4.74 -2.45
C VAL A 58 -3.61 -4.45 -2.55
N GLU A 59 -2.89 -4.67 -1.45
CA GLU A 59 -1.43 -4.49 -1.38
C GLU A 59 -0.75 -5.82 -1.03
N SER A 60 0.48 -6.05 -1.48
CA SER A 60 1.21 -7.30 -1.17
C SER A 60 1.41 -7.51 0.35
N ILE A 61 1.48 -6.41 1.12
CA ILE A 61 1.57 -6.44 2.60
C ILE A 61 0.31 -7.01 3.27
N ASP A 62 -0.79 -7.20 2.55
CA ASP A 62 -2.03 -7.80 3.04
C ASP A 62 -1.92 -9.31 3.25
N LEU A 63 -0.95 -9.98 2.62
CA LEU A 63 -0.79 -11.42 2.71
C LEU A 63 -0.49 -11.87 4.14
N LEU A 64 0.38 -11.16 4.87
CA LEU A 64 0.74 -11.52 6.23
C LEU A 64 -0.45 -11.45 7.22
N PRO A 65 -1.20 -10.34 7.34
CA PRO A 65 -2.40 -10.32 8.19
C PRO A 65 -3.46 -11.33 7.72
N THR A 66 -3.59 -11.57 6.41
CA THR A 66 -4.49 -12.62 5.88
C THR A 66 -4.11 -14.01 6.38
N PHE A 67 -2.82 -14.35 6.38
CA PHE A 67 -2.36 -15.66 6.88
C PHE A 67 -2.60 -15.81 8.37
N LEU A 68 -2.31 -14.77 9.16
CA LEU A 68 -2.56 -14.81 10.61
C LEU A 68 -4.05 -15.02 10.89
N ASP A 69 -4.91 -14.27 10.21
CA ASP A 69 -6.36 -14.33 10.38
C ASP A 69 -6.93 -15.71 9.99
N LEU A 70 -6.58 -16.23 8.81
CA LEU A 70 -7.05 -17.54 8.35
C LEU A 70 -6.52 -18.72 9.19
N LEU A 71 -5.37 -18.56 9.85
CA LEU A 71 -4.81 -19.55 10.78
C LEU A 71 -5.35 -19.41 12.22
N GLY A 72 -6.26 -18.46 12.47
CA GLY A 72 -6.85 -18.21 13.80
C GLY A 72 -5.92 -17.49 14.77
N GLY A 73 -4.87 -16.84 14.27
CA GLY A 73 -3.97 -16.00 15.04
C GLY A 73 -4.52 -14.59 15.26
N SER A 74 -3.91 -13.85 16.19
CA SER A 74 -4.17 -12.43 16.37
C SER A 74 -3.31 -11.59 15.41
N ILE A 75 -3.91 -10.57 14.81
CA ILE A 75 -3.20 -9.60 13.97
C ILE A 75 -2.60 -8.51 14.89
N PRO A 76 -1.27 -8.31 14.92
CA PRO A 76 -0.69 -7.22 15.69
C PRO A 76 -0.87 -5.89 14.93
N GLU A 77 -2.03 -5.26 15.11
CA GLU A 77 -2.44 -4.03 14.43
C GLU A 77 -1.51 -2.82 14.67
N HIS A 78 -0.69 -2.82 15.71
CA HIS A 78 0.30 -1.76 15.94
C HIS A 78 1.60 -1.96 15.14
N ILE A 79 1.75 -3.11 14.47
CA ILE A 79 2.94 -3.48 13.68
C ILE A 79 2.59 -3.62 12.21
N LEU A 80 1.59 -4.44 11.86
CA LEU A 80 1.26 -4.76 10.47
C LEU A 80 0.40 -3.66 9.87
N GLU A 81 0.78 -3.14 8.70
CA GLU A 81 0.08 -2.05 8.03
C GLU A 81 -0.89 -2.51 6.94
N GLY A 82 -0.78 -3.77 6.51
CA GLY A 82 -1.75 -4.41 5.62
C GLY A 82 -3.08 -4.71 6.31
N ARG A 83 -4.05 -5.15 5.53
CA ARG A 83 -5.40 -5.55 5.97
C ARG A 83 -5.65 -6.99 5.57
N SER A 84 -6.24 -7.78 6.47
CA SER A 84 -6.64 -9.15 6.13
C SER A 84 -7.63 -9.15 4.96
N LEU A 85 -7.39 -10.01 3.97
CA LEU A 85 -8.27 -10.25 2.82
C LEU A 85 -9.37 -11.27 3.15
N ARG A 86 -9.35 -11.89 4.33
CA ARG A 86 -10.35 -12.88 4.75
C ARG A 86 -11.79 -12.41 4.54
N PRO A 87 -12.20 -11.17 4.90
CA PRO A 87 -13.57 -10.70 4.64
C PRO A 87 -13.92 -10.72 3.15
N LEU A 88 -12.98 -10.36 2.26
CA LEU A 88 -13.18 -10.41 0.82
C LEU A 88 -13.29 -11.86 0.32
N LEU A 89 -12.47 -12.76 0.85
CA LEU A 89 -12.52 -14.19 0.52
C LEU A 89 -13.81 -14.85 0.99
N HIS A 90 -14.41 -14.38 2.09
CA HIS A 90 -15.63 -14.95 2.66
C HIS A 90 -16.92 -14.22 2.21
N GLY A 91 -16.79 -13.27 1.27
CA GLY A 91 -17.92 -12.54 0.71
C GLY A 91 -18.60 -11.58 1.70
N GLU A 92 -17.86 -11.16 2.73
CA GLU A 92 -18.34 -10.22 3.74
C GLU A 92 -18.34 -8.79 3.19
N THR A 93 -19.37 -8.01 3.55
CA THR A 93 -19.40 -6.58 3.22
C THR A 93 -18.45 -5.81 4.12
N VAL A 94 -17.40 -5.21 3.54
CA VAL A 94 -16.45 -4.37 4.28
C VAL A 94 -16.82 -2.90 4.13
N SER A 95 -17.30 -2.28 5.21
CA SER A 95 -17.78 -0.88 5.19
C SER A 95 -16.68 0.16 4.99
N HIS A 96 -15.44 -0.13 5.39
CA HIS A 96 -14.31 0.80 5.34
C HIS A 96 -13.06 0.11 4.77
N TRP A 97 -13.09 -0.22 3.48
CA TRP A 97 -11.87 -0.66 2.78
C TRP A 97 -10.91 0.51 2.51
N ARG A 98 -9.72 0.25 1.97
CA ARG A 98 -8.78 1.32 1.62
C ARG A 98 -9.23 2.01 0.33
N GLU A 99 -8.97 3.31 0.26
CA GLU A 99 -9.33 4.16 -0.89
C GLU A 99 -8.16 4.37 -1.85
N ALA A 100 -6.93 4.09 -1.40
CA ALA A 100 -5.71 4.16 -2.20
C ALA A 100 -4.70 3.08 -1.79
N VAL A 101 -3.78 2.75 -2.69
CA VAL A 101 -2.60 1.90 -2.47
C VAL A 101 -1.32 2.69 -2.68
N PHE A 102 -0.24 2.23 -2.05
CA PHE A 102 1.03 2.95 -2.02
C PHE A 102 2.19 2.05 -2.48
N THR A 103 3.18 2.65 -3.12
CA THR A 103 4.43 1.96 -3.50
C THR A 103 5.59 2.94 -3.41
N GLU A 104 6.76 2.45 -3.04
CA GLU A 104 7.97 3.26 -2.90
C GLU A 104 9.10 2.70 -3.75
N VAL A 105 10.00 3.58 -4.20
CA VAL A 105 11.26 3.19 -4.80
C VAL A 105 12.40 4.02 -4.19
N ASP A 106 13.45 3.34 -3.75
CA ASP A 106 14.73 3.96 -3.42
C ASP A 106 15.74 3.59 -4.52
N TYR A 107 16.09 4.58 -5.34
CA TYR A 107 17.04 4.41 -6.44
C TYR A 107 18.42 4.98 -6.11
N ALA A 108 18.75 5.14 -4.82
CA ALA A 108 20.02 5.72 -4.38
C ALA A 108 21.25 4.93 -4.86
N ALA A 109 21.08 3.61 -4.99
CA ALA A 109 22.10 2.69 -5.50
C ALA A 109 22.08 2.54 -7.03
N ARG A 110 21.19 3.23 -7.76
CA ARG A 110 21.08 3.13 -9.22
C ARG A 110 21.92 4.22 -9.93
N PRO A 111 22.44 3.95 -11.15
CA PRO A 111 23.15 4.95 -11.95
C PRO A 111 22.35 6.24 -12.18
N ALA A 112 21.02 6.13 -12.29
CA ALA A 112 20.10 7.26 -12.44
C ALA A 112 20.32 8.37 -11.41
N ARG A 113 20.60 8.04 -10.14
CA ARG A 113 20.92 9.04 -9.11
C ARG A 113 22.05 9.97 -9.53
N ARG A 114 23.15 9.40 -10.06
CA ARG A 114 24.34 10.19 -10.46
C ARG A 114 24.05 11.01 -11.72
N LEU A 115 23.34 10.44 -12.68
CA LEU A 115 22.91 11.16 -13.90
C LEU A 115 22.03 12.37 -13.56
N LEU A 116 21.14 12.21 -12.58
CA LEU A 116 20.25 13.25 -12.06
C LEU A 116 20.93 14.17 -11.03
N GLN A 117 22.21 13.95 -10.71
CA GLN A 117 23.00 14.75 -9.76
C GLN A 117 22.39 14.84 -8.35
N LEU A 118 21.79 13.74 -7.88
CA LEU A 118 21.14 13.68 -6.57
C LEU A 118 22.06 13.08 -5.49
N GLY A 119 21.90 13.56 -4.26
CA GLY A 119 22.42 12.89 -3.07
C GLY A 119 21.64 11.58 -2.78
N PRO A 120 22.22 10.61 -2.03
CA PRO A 120 21.54 9.35 -1.72
C PRO A 120 20.16 9.52 -1.06
N GLN A 121 20.01 10.48 -0.15
CA GLN A 121 18.74 10.74 0.54
C GLN A 121 17.66 11.37 -0.36
N GLN A 122 18.04 11.90 -1.52
CA GLN A 122 17.10 12.55 -2.47
C GLN A 122 16.60 11.57 -3.54
N ALA A 123 17.22 10.39 -3.67
CA ALA A 123 16.95 9.44 -4.73
C ALA A 123 15.77 8.51 -4.39
N ARG A 124 14.59 9.11 -4.20
CA ARG A 124 13.38 8.40 -3.79
C ARG A 124 12.19 8.76 -4.68
N GLY A 125 11.23 7.84 -4.76
CA GLY A 125 9.93 8.09 -5.35
C GLY A 125 8.83 7.39 -4.55
N THR A 126 7.65 7.99 -4.51
CA THR A 126 6.48 7.41 -3.84
C THR A 126 5.27 7.58 -4.74
N MET A 127 4.51 6.49 -4.89
CA MET A 127 3.27 6.43 -5.65
C MET A 127 2.09 6.32 -4.68
N VAL A 128 1.01 7.02 -5.02
CA VAL A 128 -0.34 6.76 -4.51
C VAL A 128 -1.27 6.50 -5.69
N CYS A 129 -2.09 5.46 -5.58
CA CYS A 129 -3.02 5.06 -6.63
C CYS A 129 -4.39 4.76 -6.02
N ASN A 130 -5.43 5.44 -6.50
CA ASN A 130 -6.81 5.04 -6.23
C ASN A 130 -7.38 4.34 -7.48
N LYS A 131 -8.70 4.12 -7.53
CA LYS A 131 -9.34 3.43 -8.66
C LYS A 131 -9.29 4.19 -9.99
N ASP A 132 -9.11 5.52 -9.93
CA ASP A 132 -9.25 6.40 -11.09
C ASP A 132 -7.93 7.09 -11.47
N TRP A 133 -7.02 7.26 -10.52
CA TRP A 133 -5.84 8.09 -10.67
C TRP A 133 -4.61 7.47 -10.02
N LYS A 134 -3.47 7.66 -10.68
CA LYS A 134 -2.14 7.37 -10.14
C LYS A 134 -1.30 8.64 -10.11
N TYR A 135 -0.81 9.00 -8.92
CA TYR A 135 0.09 10.12 -8.70
C TYR A 135 1.43 9.62 -8.18
N ILE A 136 2.51 10.16 -8.76
CA ILE A 136 3.87 9.77 -8.40
C ILE A 136 4.68 11.02 -8.07
N GLU A 137 5.28 11.02 -6.88
CA GLU A 137 6.16 12.08 -6.40
C GLU A 137 7.62 11.64 -6.46
N TYR A 138 8.46 12.47 -7.09
CA TYR A 138 9.91 12.27 -7.21
C TYR A 138 10.66 13.53 -6.79
N PRO A 139 10.82 13.85 -5.50
CA PRO A 139 11.52 15.06 -5.09
C PRO A 139 12.98 15.04 -5.60
N PRO A 140 13.50 16.15 -6.18
CA PRO A 140 12.92 17.49 -6.30
C PRO A 140 12.21 17.77 -7.65
N PHE A 141 11.93 16.75 -8.46
CA PHE A 141 11.30 16.89 -9.76
C PHE A 141 9.78 17.10 -9.67
N ARG A 142 9.19 17.53 -10.78
CA ARG A 142 7.73 17.58 -10.92
C ARG A 142 7.14 16.16 -10.80
N PRO A 143 5.92 16.02 -10.28
CA PRO A 143 5.26 14.73 -10.23
C PRO A 143 4.83 14.25 -11.62
N GLN A 144 4.44 12.99 -11.67
CA GLN A 144 3.65 12.41 -12.76
C GLN A 144 2.21 12.18 -12.28
N LEU A 145 1.25 12.26 -13.20
CA LEU A 145 -0.15 11.96 -12.93
C LEU A 145 -0.76 11.22 -14.13
N PHE A 146 -1.43 10.09 -13.89
CA PHE A 146 -2.13 9.31 -14.91
C PHE A 146 -3.61 9.15 -14.54
N ASN A 147 -4.48 9.34 -15.53
CA ASN A 147 -5.92 9.06 -15.40
C ASN A 147 -6.15 7.60 -15.81
N LEU A 148 -6.29 6.69 -14.86
CA LEU A 148 -6.43 5.25 -15.13
C LEU A 148 -7.76 4.87 -15.77
N ARG A 149 -8.77 5.75 -15.65
CA ARG A 149 -10.09 5.53 -16.26
C ARG A 149 -10.05 5.78 -17.77
N ASP A 150 -9.45 6.90 -18.17
CA ASP A 150 -9.43 7.34 -19.57
C ASP A 150 -8.13 6.94 -20.30
N ASP A 151 -7.05 6.70 -19.55
CA ASP A 151 -5.74 6.27 -20.01
C ASP A 151 -5.22 5.08 -19.16
N PRO A 152 -5.85 3.89 -19.27
CA PRO A 152 -5.43 2.70 -18.53
C PRO A 152 -4.06 2.17 -18.95
N ALA A 153 -3.51 2.65 -20.08
CA ALA A 153 -2.17 2.30 -20.54
C ALA A 153 -1.11 3.29 -20.02
N GLU A 154 -1.49 4.31 -19.25
CA GLU A 154 -0.58 5.25 -18.58
C GLU A 154 0.43 5.90 -19.53
N LEU A 155 -0.03 6.33 -20.70
CA LEU A 155 0.81 6.89 -21.75
C LEU A 155 0.87 8.43 -21.70
N ILE A 156 -0.09 9.06 -21.02
CA ILE A 156 -0.25 10.52 -21.00
C ILE A 156 0.00 11.05 -19.58
N ASP A 157 1.20 11.62 -19.38
CA ASP A 157 1.56 12.28 -18.13
C ASP A 157 0.89 13.68 -18.00
N LEU A 158 -0.05 13.78 -17.07
CA LEU A 158 -0.80 14.99 -16.72
C LEU A 158 -0.19 15.77 -15.53
N GLY A 159 1.01 15.37 -15.08
CA GLY A 159 1.65 15.92 -13.88
C GLY A 159 1.94 17.43 -13.95
N ALA A 160 2.10 17.97 -15.15
CA ALA A 160 2.34 19.41 -15.38
C ALA A 160 1.07 20.19 -15.79
N ASP A 161 -0.05 19.52 -16.07
CA ASP A 161 -1.23 20.16 -16.62
C ASP A 161 -1.98 20.96 -15.52
N PRO A 162 -2.17 22.28 -15.67
CA PRO A 162 -2.86 23.09 -14.66
C PRO A 162 -4.33 22.68 -14.44
N ALA A 163 -4.99 22.05 -15.42
CA ALA A 163 -6.38 21.60 -15.28
C ALA A 163 -6.56 20.54 -14.19
N TYR A 164 -5.52 19.74 -13.92
CA TYR A 164 -5.54 18.66 -12.92
C TYR A 164 -4.84 19.04 -11.61
N ALA A 165 -4.66 20.34 -11.33
CA ALA A 165 -4.02 20.80 -10.10
C ALA A 165 -4.75 20.35 -8.83
N ALA A 166 -6.09 20.35 -8.84
CA ALA A 166 -6.89 19.88 -7.71
C ALA A 166 -6.71 18.37 -7.46
N VAL A 167 -6.67 17.56 -8.53
CA VAL A 167 -6.45 16.10 -8.44
C VAL A 167 -5.07 15.80 -7.87
N ARG A 168 -4.03 16.51 -8.31
CA ARG A 168 -2.68 16.37 -7.71
C ARG A 168 -2.65 16.77 -6.24
N ALA A 169 -3.36 17.84 -5.87
CA ALA A 169 -3.40 18.29 -4.48
C ALA A 169 -4.07 17.25 -3.56
N ASP A 170 -5.20 16.69 -4.00
CA ASP A 170 -5.94 15.63 -3.30
C ASP A 170 -5.10 14.36 -3.10
N LEU A 171 -4.52 13.82 -4.19
CA LEU A 171 -3.69 12.62 -4.10
C LEU A 171 -2.42 12.84 -3.28
N ARG A 172 -1.81 14.02 -3.37
CA ARG A 172 -0.67 14.38 -2.52
C ARG A 172 -1.05 14.44 -1.03
N GLU A 173 -2.26 14.87 -0.70
CA GLU A 173 -2.77 14.82 0.67
C GLU A 173 -2.90 13.37 1.16
N HIS A 174 -3.45 12.46 0.33
CA HIS A 174 -3.48 11.03 0.68
C HIS A 174 -2.08 10.45 0.93
N LEU A 175 -1.09 10.84 0.12
CA LEU A 175 0.30 10.43 0.31
C LEU A 175 0.88 11.00 1.61
N TYR A 176 0.57 12.26 1.93
CA TYR A 176 0.97 12.88 3.19
C TYR A 176 0.36 12.19 4.40
N ASP A 177 -0.96 11.95 4.40
CA ASP A 177 -1.67 11.24 5.46
C ASP A 177 -1.12 9.82 5.66
N TRP A 178 -0.87 9.11 4.56
CA TRP A 178 -0.22 7.80 4.61
C TRP A 178 1.17 7.88 5.27
N ALA A 179 2.01 8.84 4.85
CA ALA A 179 3.34 9.02 5.42
C ALA A 179 3.30 9.40 6.92
N MET A 180 2.29 10.15 7.36
CA MET A 180 2.13 10.55 8.77
C MET A 180 1.46 9.47 9.63
N SER A 181 0.73 8.54 9.02
CA SER A 181 0.03 7.44 9.73
C SER A 181 0.87 6.16 9.88
N ARG A 182 2.11 6.16 9.38
CA ARG A 182 3.02 5.00 9.43
C ARG A 182 3.20 4.49 10.86
N LYS A 183 3.18 3.17 11.03
CA LYS A 183 3.30 2.52 12.34
C LYS A 183 4.76 2.54 12.82
N MET A 184 5.11 3.55 13.62
CA MET A 184 6.48 3.71 14.16
C MET A 184 6.64 3.19 15.60
N ARG A 185 5.53 2.89 16.30
CA ARG A 185 5.51 2.40 17.69
C ARG A 185 5.39 0.89 17.72
N LEU A 186 6.49 0.19 17.45
CA LEU A 186 6.50 -1.27 17.30
C LEU A 186 6.78 -2.03 18.61
N GLY A 187 7.40 -1.38 19.59
CA GLY A 187 7.85 -2.04 20.83
C GLY A 187 6.80 -2.13 21.95
N ILE A 188 5.65 -1.50 21.78
CA ILE A 188 4.54 -1.51 22.74
C ILE A 188 3.22 -1.53 21.98
N ASP A 189 2.33 -2.45 22.34
CA ASP A 189 1.00 -2.55 21.75
C ASP A 189 0.06 -1.45 22.27
N ASP A 190 -1.06 -1.27 21.57
CA ASP A 190 -2.03 -0.23 21.91
C ASP A 190 -2.72 -0.49 23.25
N ALA A 191 -2.95 -1.76 23.62
CA ALA A 191 -3.51 -2.12 24.91
C ALA A 191 -2.61 -1.66 26.08
N LEU A 192 -1.30 -1.81 25.94
CA LEU A 192 -0.31 -1.34 26.91
C LEU A 192 -0.21 0.18 26.94
N VAL A 193 -0.34 0.84 25.78
CA VAL A 193 -0.41 2.31 25.71
C VAL A 193 -1.60 2.81 26.51
N GLU A 194 -2.81 2.29 26.24
CA GLU A 194 -4.02 2.63 26.97
C GLU A 194 -3.89 2.34 28.48
N ALA A 195 -3.33 1.17 28.84
CA ALA A 195 -3.08 0.83 30.23
C ALA A 195 -2.08 1.76 30.94
N ARG A 196 -1.20 2.46 30.21
CA ARG A 196 -0.22 3.40 30.79
C ARG A 196 -0.72 4.85 30.80
N THR A 197 -1.65 5.20 29.92
CA THR A 197 -2.21 6.56 29.79
C THR A 197 -2.79 7.04 31.13
N GLY A 198 -2.39 8.24 31.56
CA GLY A 198 -2.87 8.86 32.81
C GLY A 198 -2.40 8.22 34.12
N ASN A 199 -1.69 7.08 34.09
CA ASN A 199 -1.33 6.32 35.30
C ASN A 199 0.03 6.73 35.92
N ALA A 200 0.54 7.92 35.62
CA ALA A 200 1.78 8.44 36.21
C ALA A 200 1.62 8.74 37.72
N HIS A 201 0.48 9.30 38.12
CA HIS A 201 0.18 9.64 39.53
C HIS A 201 0.20 8.42 40.46
N LYS A 202 -0.21 7.25 39.97
CA LYS A 202 -0.14 5.98 40.72
C LYS A 202 1.29 5.57 41.08
N ARG A 203 2.29 6.14 40.40
CA ARG A 203 3.73 5.94 40.64
C ARG A 203 4.36 7.14 41.35
N GLY A 204 3.55 8.04 41.91
CA GLY A 204 4.02 9.25 42.59
C GLY A 204 4.46 10.39 41.68
N ILE A 205 4.22 10.30 40.37
CA ILE A 205 4.60 11.33 39.40
C ILE A 205 3.36 12.17 39.06
N ILE A 206 3.37 13.44 39.48
CA ILE A 206 2.26 14.37 39.29
C ILE A 206 2.68 15.45 38.29
N PHE A 207 1.86 15.69 37.27
CA PHE A 207 2.04 16.75 36.29
C PHE A 207 0.99 17.82 36.51
N GLY A 208 1.37 19.11 36.54
CA GLY A 208 0.44 20.22 36.56
C GLY A 208 -0.45 20.33 37.81
N ALA A 209 0.02 19.85 38.97
CA ALA A 209 -0.63 20.15 40.24
C ALA A 209 -0.16 21.54 40.73
N TRP A 210 -1.08 22.49 40.74
CA TRP A 210 -0.96 23.78 41.41
C TRP A 210 -1.93 23.85 42.59
#